data_AF-A0A9Q9N4D3-F1
#
_entry.id   AF-A0A9Q9N4D3-F1
#
_cell.length_a   1.000
_cell.length_b   1.000
_cell.length_c   1.000
_cell.angle_alpha   90.00
_cell.angle_beta   90.00
_cell.angle_gamma   90.00
#
_symmetry.space_group_name_H-M   'P 1'
#
loop_
_entity.id
_entity.type
_entity.pdbx_description
1 polymer ?
#
loop_
_entity_poly.entity_id
_entity_poly.type
_entity_poly.pdbx_seq_one_letter_code
_entity_poly.pdbx_strand_id
1 'polypeptide(L)' 'MTKKAAYTQITRTQIYRAVASSTAIETGAPVQKIEQQLKKNQAQAKAVGLAR' A
#
# COMPACT_ATOMS: atom_id res chain seq x y z
N MET A 1 -19.16 10.77 -28.86
CA MET A 1 -19.09 11.03 -27.40
C MET A 1 -17.87 10.32 -26.83
N THR A 2 -16.71 10.98 -26.77
CA THR A 2 -15.51 10.43 -26.13
C THR A 2 -15.61 10.67 -24.62
N LYS A 3 -15.95 9.61 -23.86
CA LYS A 3 -15.84 9.65 -22.40
C LYS A 3 -14.36 9.82 -22.04
N LYS A 4 -13.93 11.04 -21.73
CA LYS A 4 -12.66 11.24 -21.01
C LYS A 4 -12.78 10.41 -19.73
N ALA A 5 -11.96 9.38 -19.59
CA ALA A 5 -11.85 8.66 -18.33
C ALA A 5 -11.57 9.69 -17.24
N ALA A 6 -12.52 9.86 -16.32
CA ALA A 6 -12.29 10.67 -15.14
C ALA A 6 -11.06 10.05 -14.45
N TYR A 7 -10.00 10.83 -14.30
CA TYR A 7 -8.79 10.36 -13.65
C TYR A 7 -9.13 10.18 -12.17
N THR A 8 -9.55 8.96 -11.80
CA THR A 8 -9.85 8.61 -10.42
C THR A 8 -8.58 8.82 -9.62
N GLN A 9 -8.59 9.75 -8.68
CA GLN A 9 -7.46 10.01 -7.81
C GLN A 9 -7.14 8.74 -7.03
N ILE A 10 -5.98 8.13 -7.33
CA ILE A 10 -5.54 6.92 -6.64
C ILE A 10 -5.20 7.30 -5.20
N THR A 11 -5.88 6.66 -4.25
CA THR A 11 -5.63 6.89 -2.82
C THR A 11 -4.40 6.11 -2.38
N ARG A 12 -3.68 6.60 -1.37
CA ARG A 12 -2.55 5.86 -0.77
C ARG A 12 -2.96 4.46 -0.36
N THR A 13 -4.16 4.30 0.21
CA THR A 13 -4.71 2.98 0.59
C THR A 13 -4.77 2.00 -0.58
N GLN A 14 -5.12 2.46 -1.79
CA GLN A 14 -5.13 1.59 -2.98
C GLN A 14 -3.71 1.14 -3.35
N ILE A 15 -2.73 2.05 -3.27
CA ILE A 15 -1.32 1.74 -3.50
C ILE A 15 -0.82 0.73 -2.45
N TYR A 16 -1.12 0.95 -1.17
CA TYR A 16 -0.74 0.04 -0.09
C TYR A 16 -1.34 -1.36 -0.27
N ARG A 17 -2.60 -1.46 -0.70
CA ARG A 17 -3.25 -2.74 -1.01
C ARG A 17 -2.59 -3.44 -2.18
N ALA A 18 -2.31 -2.73 -3.27
CA ALA A 18 -1.64 -3.29 -4.44
C ALA A 18 -0.25 -3.85 -4.09
N VAL A 19 0.53 -3.10 -3.31
CA VAL A 19 1.86 -3.54 -2.84
C VAL A 19 1.74 -4.77 -1.93
N ALA A 20 0.80 -4.76 -0.97
CA ALA A 20 0.60 -5.91 -0.10
C ALA A 20 0.19 -7.18 -0.89
N SER A 21 -0.66 -7.02 -1.90
CA SER A 21 -1.08 -8.10 -2.79
C SER A 21 0.07 -8.63 -3.65
N SER A 22 0.86 -7.76 -4.29
CA SER A 22 2.00 -8.21 -5.10
C SER A 22 3.05 -8.93 -4.26
N THR A 23 3.35 -8.42 -3.07
CA THR A 23 4.28 -9.07 -2.15
C THR A 23 3.74 -10.41 -1.64
N ALA A 24 2.42 -10.54 -1.41
CA ALA A 24 1.83 -11.81 -1.01
C ALA A 24 1.95 -12.87 -2.11
N ILE A 25 1.78 -12.49 -3.37
CA ILE A 25 1.98 -13.38 -4.53
C ILE A 25 3.45 -13.81 -4.62
N GLU A 26 4.37 -12.86 -4.51
CA GLU A 26 5.81 -13.12 -4.64
C GLU A 26 6.38 -13.95 -3.50
N THR A 27 5.95 -13.69 -2.27
CA THR A 27 6.52 -14.30 -1.05
C THR A 27 5.72 -15.49 -0.52
N GLY A 28 4.49 -15.69 -1.02
CA GLY A 28 3.54 -16.68 -0.50
C GLY A 28 3.03 -16.38 0.92
N ALA A 29 3.41 -15.24 1.52
CA ALA A 29 2.95 -14.85 2.85
C ALA A 29 1.51 -14.30 2.80
N PRO A 30 0.71 -14.50 3.87
CA PRO A 30 -0.67 -13.99 3.89
C PRO A 30 -0.68 -12.46 3.86
N VAL A 31 -1.56 -11.90 3.02
CA VAL A 31 -1.72 -10.43 2.83
C VAL A 31 -1.87 -9.71 4.16
N GLN A 32 -2.66 -10.25 5.10
CA GLN A 32 -2.88 -9.65 6.42
C GLN A 32 -1.58 -9.46 7.22
N LYS A 33 -0.64 -10.41 7.12
CA LYS A 33 0.66 -10.31 7.80
C LYS A 33 1.51 -9.21 7.18
N ILE A 34 1.48 -9.08 5.86
CA ILE A 34 2.21 -8.04 5.12
C ILE A 34 1.62 -6.66 5.43
N GLU A 35 0.30 -6.51 5.46
CA GLU A 35 -0.36 -5.25 5.84
C GLU A 35 -0.02 -4.83 7.27
N GLN A 36 -0.02 -5.77 8.22
CA GLN A 36 0.40 -5.49 9.59
C GLN A 36 1.87 -5.06 9.66
N GLN A 37 2.75 -5.69 8.89
CA GLN A 37 4.16 -5.32 8.84
C GLN A 37 4.36 -3.94 8.23
N LEU A 38 3.68 -3.62 7.12
CA LEU A 38 3.69 -2.30 6.49
C LEU A 38 3.26 -1.21 7.48
N LYS A 39 2.21 -1.44 8.27
CA LYS A 39 1.76 -0.51 9.30
C LYS A 39 2.80 -0.29 10.40
N LYS A 40 3.45 -1.36 10.87
CA LYS A 40 4.55 -1.28 11.85
C LYS A 40 5.73 -0.48 11.29
N ASN A 41 6.15 -0.78 10.07
CA ASN A 41 7.24 -0.09 9.40
C ASN A 41 6.93 1.40 9.23
N GLN A 42 5.69 1.75 8.88
CA GLN A 42 5.25 3.14 8.78
C GLN A 42 5.31 3.85 10.14
N ALA A 43 4.84 3.20 11.21
CA ALA A 43 4.89 3.76 12.56
C ALA A 43 6.35 3.98 13.03
N GLN A 44 7.23 3.02 12.77
CA GLN A 44 8.66 3.14 13.07
C GLN A 44 9.30 4.26 12.26
N ALA A 45 9.07 4.30 10.95
CA ALA A 45 9.60 5.35 10.09
C ALA A 45 9.11 6.74 10.52
N LYS A 46 7.88 6.86 11.02
CA LYS A 46 7.36 8.10 11.60
C LYS A 46 8.05 8.45 12.91
N ALA A 47 8.27 7.46 13.77
CA ALA A 47 8.95 7.65 15.06
C ALA A 47 10.40 8.14 14.87
N VAL A 48 11.09 7.68 13.82
CA VAL A 48 12.46 8.12 13.50
C VAL A 48 12.51 9.30 12.52
N GLY A 49 11.38 9.94 12.22
CA GLY A 49 11.30 11.12 11.34
C GLY A 49 11.61 10.86 9.86
N LEU A 50 11.74 9.59 9.45
CA LEU A 50 11.99 9.18 8.06
C LEU A 50 10.71 9.20 7.21
N ALA A 51 9.54 9.11 7.83
CA ALA A 51 8.24 9.21 7.18
C ALA A 51 7.41 10.35 7.77
N ARG A 52 6.62 11.00 6.91
CA ARG A 52 5.80 12.19 7.22
C ARG A 52 4.34 11.79 7.35
#